data_AF-A0A938AZF2-F1
#
_entry.id   AF-A0A938AZF2-F1
#
_cell.length_a   1.000
_cell.length_b   1.000
_cell.length_c   1.000
_cell.angle_alpha   90.00
_cell.angle_beta   90.00
_cell.angle_gamma   90.00
#
_symmetry.space_group_name_H-M   'P 1'
#
loop_
_entity.id
_entity.type
_entity.pdbx_description
1 polymer ?
#
loop_
_entity_poly.entity_id
_entity_poly.type
_entity_poly.pdbx_seq_one_letter_code
_entity_poly.pdbx_strand_id
1 'polypeptide(L)'
;MINWFKRLKINKRQKFILTAVILAAGLLLIQLTGLSWRFLAIGVLAVFTYFLSAWSLSEGLNGIEWLTVLSLPSFFTIGVGLFYFLTPNLWLARLPLILLYGVGLYSLLLTENIFSVAAIRTIQLLRSAHAVAFLLTLVTSFFLYNVILSLREGPWFNLLLIFAVSFPLFLQGLWGVNLEEKLTKEIWLYSLGLAFVLGEISLAFSFWPVTVAVGSLSLTTSLYIVLGLAQHHLSERLFRRTLNEYLGVGIAVLIVIFLTTHWGG
;
A
#
# COMPACT_ATOMS: atom_id res chain seq x y z
N MET A 1 28.31 -0.36 -12.01
CA MET A 1 29.36 -0.69 -11.04
C MET A 1 29.15 -2.14 -10.58
N ILE A 2 30.07 -3.01 -11.00
CA ILE A 2 30.47 -4.34 -10.47
C ILE A 2 29.46 -5.54 -10.54
N ASN A 3 29.85 -6.45 -11.43
CA ASN A 3 29.27 -7.73 -11.87
C ASN A 3 29.38 -8.89 -10.84
N TRP A 4 28.94 -8.76 -9.58
CA TRP A 4 29.01 -9.89 -8.61
C TRP A 4 27.90 -10.95 -8.77
N PHE A 5 26.81 -10.67 -9.50
CA PHE A 5 25.59 -11.50 -9.45
C PHE A 5 25.46 -12.61 -10.51
N LYS A 6 26.46 -12.80 -11.38
CA LYS A 6 26.41 -13.82 -12.46
C LYS A 6 26.61 -15.28 -12.02
N ARG A 7 26.80 -15.56 -10.71
CA ARG A 7 27.13 -16.93 -10.22
C ARG A 7 25.94 -17.79 -9.78
N LEU A 8 24.72 -17.26 -9.75
CA LEU A 8 23.52 -18.05 -9.49
C LEU A 8 22.61 -17.99 -10.73
N LYS A 9 22.44 -19.09 -11.46
CA LYS A 9 21.46 -19.23 -12.56
C LYS A 9 20.03 -19.29 -12.00
N ILE A 10 19.61 -18.25 -11.28
CA ILE A 10 18.25 -18.13 -10.75
C ILE A 10 17.41 -17.32 -11.73
N ASN A 11 16.29 -17.89 -12.19
CA ASN A 11 15.34 -17.21 -13.06
C ASN A 11 14.65 -16.06 -12.30
N LYS A 12 14.25 -14.97 -12.98
CA LYS A 12 13.58 -13.81 -12.35
C LYS A 12 12.40 -14.20 -11.46
N ARG A 13 11.54 -15.10 -11.97
CA ARG A 13 10.38 -15.59 -11.21
C ARG A 13 10.79 -16.34 -9.94
N GLN A 14 11.90 -17.09 -9.99
CA GLN A 14 12.45 -17.76 -8.82
C GLN A 14 13.01 -16.74 -7.81
N LYS A 15 13.60 -15.62 -8.25
CA LYS A 15 14.01 -14.53 -7.36
C LYS A 15 12.81 -13.91 -6.63
N PHE A 16 11.69 -13.70 -7.32
CA PHE A 16 10.47 -13.17 -6.70
C PHE A 16 9.86 -14.14 -5.69
N ILE A 17 9.76 -15.42 -6.04
CA ILE A 17 9.28 -16.46 -5.11
C ILE A 17 10.20 -16.54 -3.89
N LEU A 18 11.52 -16.59 -4.10
CA LEU A 18 12.50 -16.64 -3.02
C LEU A 18 12.38 -15.42 -2.10
N THR A 19 12.25 -14.23 -2.66
CA THR A 19 12.07 -12.98 -1.89
C THR A 19 10.79 -13.02 -1.06
N ALA A 20 9.66 -13.40 -1.66
CA ALA A 20 8.38 -13.49 -0.96
C ALA A 20 8.41 -14.55 0.16
N VAL A 21 9.03 -15.71 -0.08
CA VAL A 21 9.17 -16.78 0.92
C VAL A 21 10.10 -16.36 2.07
N ILE A 22 11.24 -15.75 1.76
CA ILE A 22 12.19 -15.24 2.78
C ILE A 22 11.51 -14.19 3.66
N LEU A 23 10.82 -13.23 3.05
CA LEU A 23 10.11 -12.19 3.79
C LEU A 23 8.96 -12.76 4.62
N ALA A 24 8.19 -13.71 4.08
CA ALA A 24 7.11 -14.37 4.83
C ALA A 24 7.64 -15.19 6.01
N ALA A 25 8.77 -15.88 5.84
CA ALA A 25 9.47 -16.53 6.94
C ALA A 25 10.00 -15.50 7.96
N GLY A 26 10.51 -14.36 7.50
CA GLY A 26 10.91 -13.25 8.35
C GLY A 26 9.75 -12.75 9.22
N LEU A 27 8.58 -12.51 8.62
CA LEU A 27 7.37 -12.12 9.33
C LEU A 27 6.97 -13.16 10.40
N LEU A 28 7.08 -14.46 10.08
CA LEU A 28 6.84 -15.54 11.04
C LEU A 28 7.81 -15.49 12.22
N LEU A 29 9.11 -15.28 11.96
CA LEU A 29 10.16 -15.26 12.99
C LEU A 29 10.02 -14.09 13.97
N ILE A 30 9.43 -12.97 13.55
CA ILE A 30 9.17 -11.82 14.43
C ILE A 30 8.30 -12.23 15.63
N GLN A 31 7.47 -13.26 15.53
CA GLN A 31 6.68 -13.75 16.66
C GLN A 31 7.52 -14.25 17.84
N LEU A 32 8.71 -14.79 17.55
CA LEU A 32 9.61 -15.29 18.57
C LEU A 32 10.24 -14.15 19.38
N THR A 33 10.08 -12.90 18.92
CA THR A 33 10.60 -11.71 19.60
C THR A 33 9.64 -11.21 20.69
N GLY A 34 10.22 -10.77 21.81
CA GLY A 34 9.49 -10.16 22.92
C GLY A 34 8.77 -8.87 22.51
N LEU A 35 7.71 -8.51 23.24
CA LEU A 35 6.78 -7.43 22.89
C LEU A 35 7.47 -6.08 22.61
N SER A 36 8.54 -5.76 23.36
CA SER A 36 9.29 -4.50 23.26
C SER A 36 10.03 -4.33 21.93
N TRP A 37 10.52 -5.41 21.34
CA TRP A 37 11.36 -5.36 20.13
C TRP A 37 10.56 -5.48 18.82
N ARG A 38 9.24 -5.66 18.91
CA ARG A 38 8.39 -5.99 17.77
C ARG A 38 8.28 -4.86 16.73
N PHE A 39 8.10 -3.62 17.17
CA PHE A 39 8.05 -2.47 16.26
C PHE A 39 9.39 -2.30 15.53
N LEU A 40 10.51 -2.46 16.24
CA LEU A 40 11.84 -2.43 15.65
C LEU A 40 12.03 -3.58 14.66
N ALA A 41 11.59 -4.79 15.00
CA ALA A 41 11.71 -5.96 14.12
C ALA A 41 10.93 -5.80 12.81
N ILE A 42 9.75 -5.16 12.83
CA ILE A 42 9.02 -4.81 11.60
C ILE A 42 9.76 -3.72 10.82
N GLY A 43 10.28 -2.70 11.50
CA GLY A 43 11.10 -1.68 10.84
C GLY A 43 12.28 -2.30 10.10
N VAL A 44 12.98 -3.23 10.75
CA VAL A 44 14.07 -4.01 10.12
C VAL A 44 13.55 -4.85 8.96
N LEU A 45 12.42 -5.55 9.11
CA LEU A 45 11.84 -6.36 8.04
C LEU A 45 11.43 -5.49 6.84
N ALA A 46 10.87 -4.30 7.06
CA ALA A 46 10.51 -3.36 6.00
C ALA A 46 11.74 -2.86 5.23
N VAL A 47 12.82 -2.55 5.94
CA VAL A 47 14.10 -2.21 5.31
C VAL A 47 14.66 -3.41 4.53
N PHE A 48 14.55 -4.61 5.08
CA PHE A 48 14.92 -5.85 4.38
C PHE A 48 14.06 -6.06 3.13
N THR A 49 12.75 -5.79 3.19
CA THR A 49 11.85 -5.83 2.04
C THR A 49 12.29 -4.86 0.96
N TYR A 50 12.65 -3.63 1.33
CA TYR A 50 13.14 -2.64 0.37
C TYR A 50 14.36 -3.18 -0.39
N PHE A 51 15.37 -3.67 0.32
CA PHE A 51 16.61 -4.18 -0.29
C PHE A 51 16.43 -5.50 -1.05
N LEU A 52 15.63 -6.44 -0.53
CA LEU A 52 15.36 -7.68 -1.25
C LEU A 52 14.50 -7.45 -2.50
N SER A 53 13.53 -6.53 -2.42
CA SER A 53 12.76 -6.10 -3.60
C SER A 53 13.70 -5.46 -4.62
N ALA A 54 14.59 -4.56 -4.20
CA ALA A 54 15.60 -3.94 -5.05
C ALA A 54 16.52 -4.97 -5.71
N TRP A 55 16.99 -5.97 -4.95
CA TRP A 55 17.79 -7.07 -5.48
C TRP A 55 17.03 -7.88 -6.53
N SER A 56 15.76 -8.20 -6.25
CA SER A 56 14.93 -9.00 -7.15
C SER A 56 14.57 -8.26 -8.44
N LEU A 57 14.41 -6.93 -8.37
CA LEU A 57 14.04 -6.03 -9.47
C LEU A 57 15.23 -5.31 -10.12
N SER A 58 16.46 -5.61 -9.69
CA SER A 58 17.70 -4.90 -10.05
C SER A 58 17.95 -4.71 -11.55
N GLU A 59 17.38 -5.55 -12.42
CA GLU A 59 17.55 -5.43 -13.87
C GLU A 59 16.64 -4.36 -14.52
N GLY A 60 15.59 -3.91 -13.83
CA GLY A 60 14.66 -2.90 -14.32
C GLY A 60 14.82 -1.53 -13.67
N LEU A 61 15.31 -1.49 -12.43
CA LEU A 61 15.29 -0.28 -11.59
C LEU A 61 16.23 0.82 -12.09
N ASN A 62 15.66 1.94 -12.54
CA ASN A 62 16.41 3.15 -12.90
C ASN A 62 15.80 4.42 -12.28
N GLY A 63 16.67 5.34 -11.85
CA GLY A 63 16.29 6.69 -11.42
C GLY A 63 15.18 6.71 -10.37
N ILE A 64 14.00 7.21 -10.76
CA ILE A 64 12.85 7.40 -9.87
C ILE A 64 12.21 6.09 -9.39
N GLU A 65 12.41 4.99 -10.13
CA GLU A 65 11.84 3.69 -9.76
C GLU A 65 12.31 3.21 -8.39
N TRP A 66 13.50 3.62 -7.94
CA TRP A 66 13.97 3.34 -6.58
C TRP A 66 13.06 3.91 -5.49
N LEU A 67 12.37 5.00 -5.77
CA LEU A 67 11.41 5.60 -4.85
C LEU A 67 10.01 5.02 -5.06
N THR A 68 9.52 5.01 -6.30
CA THR A 68 8.13 4.63 -6.59
C THR A 68 7.92 3.12 -6.49
N VAL A 69 8.68 2.33 -7.24
CA VAL A 69 8.51 0.87 -7.39
C VAL A 69 8.77 0.11 -6.08
N LEU A 70 9.71 0.60 -5.27
CA LEU A 70 10.10 -0.07 -4.01
C LEU A 70 9.29 0.39 -2.79
N SER A 71 8.58 1.52 -2.90
CA SER A 71 7.77 2.04 -1.79
C SER A 71 6.64 1.07 -1.42
N LEU A 72 5.83 0.65 -2.39
CA LEU A 72 4.63 -0.15 -2.12
C LEU A 72 4.94 -1.51 -1.46
N PRO A 73 5.92 -2.32 -1.91
CA PRO A 73 6.33 -3.54 -1.18
C PRO A 73 6.73 -3.29 0.28
N SER A 74 7.43 -2.19 0.54
CA SER A 74 7.89 -1.81 1.87
C SER A 74 6.71 -1.41 2.76
N PHE A 75 5.81 -0.56 2.25
CA PHE A 75 4.60 -0.16 2.97
C PHE A 75 3.63 -1.32 3.19
N PHE A 76 3.51 -2.25 2.25
CA PHE A 76 2.73 -3.48 2.45
C PHE A 76 3.31 -4.33 3.58
N THR A 77 4.65 -4.42 3.68
CA THR A 77 5.31 -5.09 4.82
C THR A 77 5.05 -4.39 6.15
N ILE A 78 5.12 -3.06 6.18
CA ILE A 78 4.82 -2.29 7.39
C ILE A 78 3.35 -2.50 7.79
N GLY A 79 2.42 -2.35 6.85
CA GLY A 79 0.99 -2.49 7.10
C GLY A 79 0.61 -3.88 7.59
N VAL A 80 0.95 -4.92 6.82
CA VAL A 80 0.64 -6.31 7.20
C VAL A 80 1.39 -6.71 8.46
N GLY A 81 2.66 -6.33 8.59
CA GLY A 81 3.48 -6.63 9.75
C GLY A 81 2.93 -6.03 11.04
N LEU A 82 2.52 -4.75 11.03
CA LEU A 82 1.96 -4.12 12.21
C LEU A 82 0.56 -4.66 12.52
N PHE A 83 -0.28 -4.87 11.50
CA PHE A 83 -1.60 -5.45 11.67
C PHE A 83 -1.54 -6.89 12.21
N TYR A 84 -0.48 -7.64 11.87
CA TYR A 84 -0.23 -8.97 12.38
C TYR A 84 -0.32 -9.06 13.91
N PHE A 85 0.09 -8.01 14.62
CA PHE A 85 0.02 -7.98 16.08
C PHE A 85 -1.36 -7.65 16.65
N LEU A 86 -2.23 -7.02 15.86
CA LEU A 86 -3.61 -6.78 16.24
C LEU A 86 -4.45 -8.07 16.14
N THR A 87 -3.93 -9.11 15.48
CA THR A 87 -4.63 -10.39 15.36
C THR A 87 -4.47 -11.26 16.61
N PRO A 88 -5.52 -12.04 16.98
CA PRO A 88 -5.48 -12.94 18.14
C PRO A 88 -4.27 -13.87 18.15
N ASN A 89 -3.83 -14.30 19.34
CA ASN A 89 -2.69 -15.23 19.53
C ASN A 89 -2.94 -16.67 19.05
N LEU A 90 -3.99 -16.90 18.25
CA LEU A 90 -4.28 -18.21 17.66
C LEU A 90 -3.47 -18.39 16.38
N TRP A 91 -2.60 -19.40 16.34
CA TRP A 91 -1.75 -19.68 15.17
C TRP A 91 -2.56 -19.83 13.88
N LEU A 92 -3.76 -20.44 13.97
CA LEU A 92 -4.66 -20.65 12.84
C LEU A 92 -5.24 -19.34 12.30
N ALA A 93 -5.51 -18.36 13.17
CA ALA A 93 -6.02 -17.05 12.78
C ALA A 93 -4.98 -16.21 12.02
N ARG A 94 -3.69 -16.56 12.14
CA ARG A 94 -2.56 -15.86 11.51
C ARG A 94 -2.14 -16.44 10.17
N LEU A 95 -2.46 -17.71 9.90
CA LEU A 95 -2.17 -18.36 8.62
C LEU A 95 -2.72 -17.59 7.41
N PRO A 96 -3.99 -17.12 7.41
CA PRO A 96 -4.51 -16.33 6.30
C PRO A 96 -3.69 -15.06 6.05
N LEU A 97 -3.20 -14.41 7.11
CA LEU A 97 -2.43 -13.19 7.01
C LEU A 97 -1.01 -13.43 6.45
N ILE A 98 -0.37 -14.54 6.82
CA ILE A 98 0.93 -14.93 6.26
C ILE A 98 0.81 -15.32 4.79
N LEU A 99 -0.25 -16.06 4.44
CA LEU A 99 -0.54 -16.40 3.05
C LEU A 99 -0.82 -15.14 2.22
N LEU A 100 -1.66 -14.24 2.73
CA LEU A 100 -1.91 -12.93 2.13
C LEU A 100 -0.61 -12.15 1.96
N TYR A 101 0.27 -12.17 2.97
CA TYR A 101 1.56 -11.50 2.91
C TYR A 101 2.46 -12.06 1.81
N GLY A 102 2.66 -13.39 1.78
CA GLY A 102 3.52 -14.04 0.78
C GLY A 102 2.99 -13.90 -0.65
N VAL A 103 1.69 -14.15 -0.86
CA VAL A 103 1.05 -14.01 -2.17
C VAL A 103 1.01 -12.53 -2.60
N GLY A 104 0.72 -11.62 -1.67
CA GLY A 104 0.72 -10.19 -1.89
C GLY A 104 2.10 -9.67 -2.29
N LEU A 105 3.17 -10.04 -1.56
CA LEU A 105 4.55 -9.68 -1.91
C LEU A 105 4.94 -10.19 -3.29
N TYR A 106 4.66 -11.46 -3.59
CA TYR A 106 4.95 -12.01 -4.91
C TYR A 106 4.21 -11.25 -6.02
N SER A 107 2.94 -10.91 -5.78
CA SER A 107 2.10 -10.16 -6.72
C SER A 107 2.58 -8.71 -6.90
N LEU A 108 3.06 -8.07 -5.83
CA LEU A 108 3.70 -6.76 -5.87
C LEU A 108 4.97 -6.83 -6.72
N LEU A 109 5.91 -7.74 -6.41
CA LEU A 109 7.15 -7.85 -7.18
C LEU A 109 6.92 -8.11 -8.67
N LEU A 110 5.91 -8.92 -9.01
CA LEU A 110 5.54 -9.15 -10.41
C LEU A 110 4.97 -7.89 -11.07
N THR A 111 4.07 -7.19 -10.38
CA THR A 111 3.44 -5.95 -10.86
C THR A 111 4.46 -4.84 -11.05
N GLU A 112 5.33 -4.65 -10.05
CA GLU A 112 6.42 -3.68 -10.06
C GLU A 112 7.45 -3.99 -11.17
N ASN A 113 7.71 -5.27 -11.43
CA ASN A 113 8.52 -5.64 -12.59
C ASN A 113 7.85 -5.27 -13.91
N ILE A 114 6.52 -5.43 -14.03
CA ILE A 114 5.78 -5.02 -15.24
C ILE A 114 5.87 -3.51 -15.41
N PHE A 115 5.78 -2.71 -14.33
CA PHE A 115 5.94 -1.25 -14.40
C PHE A 115 7.34 -0.84 -14.88
N SER A 116 8.41 -1.39 -14.30
CA SER A 116 9.78 -1.09 -14.78
C SER A 116 10.00 -1.47 -16.24
N VAL A 117 9.43 -2.59 -16.71
CA VAL A 117 9.57 -2.98 -18.14
C VAL A 117 8.66 -2.12 -19.03
N ALA A 118 7.50 -1.70 -18.52
CA ALA A 118 6.53 -0.89 -19.25
C ALA A 118 6.96 0.58 -19.43
N ALA A 119 7.81 1.09 -18.53
CA ALA A 119 8.42 2.41 -18.64
C ALA A 119 9.28 2.57 -19.91
N ILE A 120 9.90 1.49 -20.38
CA ILE A 120 10.75 1.49 -21.58
C ILE A 120 9.95 1.18 -22.85
N ARG A 121 8.94 0.30 -22.76
CA ARG A 121 8.15 -0.17 -23.90
C ARG A 121 6.73 -0.51 -23.50
N THR A 122 5.77 -0.31 -24.39
CA THR A 122 4.38 -0.70 -24.10
C THR A 122 4.21 -2.22 -24.06
N ILE A 123 3.46 -2.73 -23.08
CA ILE A 123 3.20 -4.17 -22.89
C ILE A 123 1.73 -4.39 -22.60
N GLN A 124 1.13 -5.44 -23.19
CA GLN A 124 -0.28 -5.79 -22.99
C GLN A 124 -0.65 -6.05 -21.52
N LEU A 125 0.29 -6.58 -20.73
CA LEU A 125 0.09 -6.92 -19.32
C LEU A 125 -0.01 -5.69 -18.41
N LEU A 126 0.30 -4.48 -18.90
CA LEU A 126 0.28 -3.25 -18.11
C LEU A 126 -1.12 -2.95 -17.54
N ARG A 127 -2.19 -3.20 -18.32
CA ARG A 127 -3.56 -2.99 -17.84
C ARG A 127 -3.88 -3.83 -16.61
N SER A 128 -3.48 -5.11 -16.64
CA SER A 128 -3.68 -6.01 -15.52
C SER A 128 -2.80 -5.62 -14.33
N ALA A 129 -1.57 -5.15 -14.59
CA ALA A 129 -0.67 -4.66 -13.56
C ALA A 129 -1.25 -3.45 -12.81
N HIS A 130 -1.84 -2.46 -13.50
CA HIS A 130 -2.51 -1.34 -12.81
C HIS A 130 -3.64 -1.81 -11.90
N ALA A 131 -4.46 -2.77 -12.34
CA ALA A 131 -5.55 -3.30 -11.51
C ALA A 131 -5.04 -4.02 -10.25
N VAL A 132 -3.98 -4.82 -10.39
CA VAL A 132 -3.35 -5.52 -9.26
C VAL A 132 -2.65 -4.53 -8.32
N ALA A 133 -1.92 -3.55 -8.85
CA ALA A 133 -1.30 -2.49 -8.06
C ALA A 133 -2.34 -1.72 -7.25
N PHE A 134 -3.42 -1.27 -7.91
CA PHE A 134 -4.49 -0.54 -7.27
C PHE A 134 -5.13 -1.35 -6.14
N LEU A 135 -5.45 -2.63 -6.39
CA LEU A 135 -5.98 -3.53 -5.36
C LEU A 135 -5.01 -3.67 -4.18
N LEU A 136 -3.72 -3.89 -4.44
CA LEU A 136 -2.71 -4.05 -3.39
C LEU A 136 -2.46 -2.73 -2.63
N THR A 137 -2.61 -1.58 -3.27
CA THR A 137 -2.61 -0.27 -2.60
C THR A 137 -3.78 -0.14 -1.64
N LEU A 138 -5.00 -0.57 -2.03
CA LEU A 138 -6.16 -0.57 -1.13
C LEU A 138 -5.96 -1.51 0.07
N VAL A 139 -5.43 -2.71 -0.16
CA VAL A 139 -5.13 -3.67 0.91
C VAL A 139 -4.06 -3.10 1.84
N THR A 140 -3.00 -2.50 1.28
CA THR A 140 -1.93 -1.85 2.05
C THR A 140 -2.48 -0.71 2.90
N SER A 141 -3.29 0.17 2.29
CA SER A 141 -3.87 1.32 2.99
C SER A 141 -4.81 0.88 4.11
N PHE A 142 -5.62 -0.15 3.88
CA PHE A 142 -6.50 -0.70 4.91
C PHE A 142 -5.70 -1.12 6.16
N PHE A 143 -4.64 -1.90 5.98
CA PHE A 143 -3.83 -2.33 7.12
C PHE A 143 -3.13 -1.18 7.82
N LEU A 144 -2.57 -0.23 7.07
CA LEU A 144 -1.90 0.95 7.66
C LEU A 144 -2.89 1.82 8.43
N TYR A 145 -4.04 2.15 7.85
CA TYR A 145 -5.07 2.97 8.53
C TYR A 145 -5.65 2.26 9.75
N ASN A 146 -5.85 0.94 9.67
CA ASN A 146 -6.31 0.16 10.81
C ASN A 146 -5.32 0.25 11.97
N VAL A 147 -4.03 0.07 11.68
CA VAL A 147 -2.97 0.21 12.69
C VAL A 147 -2.95 1.61 13.27
N ILE A 148 -2.96 2.66 12.44
CA ILE A 148 -2.91 4.06 12.91
C ILE A 148 -4.10 4.36 13.82
N LEU A 149 -5.32 4.06 13.39
CA LEU A 149 -6.53 4.30 14.18
C LEU A 149 -6.58 3.42 15.45
N SER A 150 -5.91 2.27 15.47
CA SER A 150 -5.83 1.40 16.65
C SER A 150 -4.96 1.98 17.77
N LEU A 151 -4.04 2.92 17.46
CA LEU A 151 -3.18 3.58 18.45
C LEU A 151 -3.95 4.50 19.39
N ARG A 152 -5.06 5.11 18.94
CA ARG A 152 -5.93 6.01 19.74
C ARG A 152 -5.22 7.24 20.36
N GLU A 153 -4.09 7.67 19.81
CA GLU A 153 -3.25 8.75 20.36
C GLU A 153 -3.86 10.17 20.24
N GLY A 154 -4.72 10.41 19.24
CA GLY A 154 -5.50 11.64 19.13
C GLY A 154 -5.67 12.16 17.70
N PRO A 155 -6.52 13.19 17.50
CA PRO A 155 -6.92 13.65 16.16
C PRO A 155 -5.76 14.17 15.30
N TRP A 156 -4.88 14.99 15.89
CA TRP A 156 -3.73 15.58 15.17
C TRP A 156 -2.70 14.53 14.78
N PHE A 157 -2.49 13.53 15.64
CA PHE A 157 -1.56 12.45 15.36
C PHE A 157 -2.08 11.54 14.24
N ASN A 158 -3.39 11.24 14.24
CA ASN A 158 -4.05 10.51 13.16
C ASN A 158 -3.92 11.26 11.83
N LEU A 159 -4.17 12.57 11.80
CA LEU A 159 -4.00 13.39 10.60
C LEU A 159 -2.59 13.27 10.04
N LEU A 160 -1.57 13.49 10.89
CA LEU A 160 -0.17 13.47 10.46
C LEU A 160 0.28 12.08 9.98
N LEU A 161 -0.10 11.02 10.69
CA LEU A 161 0.26 9.66 10.30
C LEU A 161 -0.44 9.22 9.02
N ILE A 162 -1.74 9.51 8.88
CA ILE A 162 -2.49 9.17 7.66
C ILE A 162 -1.95 9.96 6.48
N PHE A 163 -1.70 11.26 6.64
CA PHE A 163 -1.01 12.04 5.62
C PHE A 163 0.34 11.40 5.22
N ALA A 164 1.17 11.06 6.22
CA ALA A 164 2.52 10.53 5.99
C ALA A 164 2.52 9.16 5.27
N VAL A 165 1.56 8.28 5.56
CA VAL A 165 1.49 6.97 4.87
C VAL A 165 0.72 7.04 3.56
N SER A 166 -0.29 7.91 3.44
CA SER A 166 -1.05 8.08 2.20
C SER A 166 -0.20 8.75 1.12
N PHE A 167 0.69 9.66 1.48
CA PHE A 167 1.49 10.41 0.52
C PHE A 167 2.33 9.51 -0.41
N PRO A 168 3.16 8.56 0.08
CA PRO A 168 3.89 7.64 -0.77
C PRO A 168 2.98 6.72 -1.60
N LEU A 169 1.84 6.29 -1.05
CA LEU A 169 0.86 5.46 -1.77
C LEU A 169 0.23 6.21 -2.94
N PHE A 170 -0.13 7.48 -2.75
CA PHE A 170 -0.61 8.32 -3.85
C PHE A 170 0.51 8.61 -4.86
N LEU A 171 1.74 8.82 -4.40
CA LEU A 171 2.88 9.06 -5.29
C LEU A 171 3.13 7.88 -6.23
N GLN A 172 3.22 6.67 -5.67
CA GLN A 172 3.38 5.44 -6.45
C GLN A 172 2.15 5.17 -7.33
N GLY A 173 0.94 5.36 -6.81
CA GLY A 173 -0.30 5.10 -7.53
C GLY A 173 -0.54 6.04 -8.72
N LEU A 174 -0.19 7.33 -8.60
CA LEU A 174 -0.34 8.30 -9.70
C LEU A 174 0.81 8.21 -10.71
N TRP A 175 2.06 8.05 -10.24
CA TRP A 175 3.19 7.80 -11.15
C TRP A 175 2.98 6.55 -12.00
N GLY A 176 2.39 5.52 -11.39
CA GLY A 176 2.07 4.26 -12.04
C GLY A 176 1.17 4.38 -13.26
N VAL A 177 0.49 5.52 -13.51
CA VAL A 177 -0.41 5.74 -14.67
C VAL A 177 0.37 5.94 -15.97
N ASN A 178 1.34 6.85 -15.97
CA ASN A 178 2.11 7.21 -17.17
C ASN A 178 3.51 6.57 -17.21
N LEU A 179 4.03 6.09 -16.06
CA LEU A 179 5.36 5.46 -15.94
C LEU A 179 6.51 6.31 -16.52
N GLU A 180 6.46 7.61 -16.24
CA GLU A 180 7.46 8.56 -16.73
C GLU A 180 8.80 8.42 -15.99
N GLU A 181 9.92 8.68 -16.67
CA GLU A 181 11.28 8.59 -16.10
C GLU A 181 11.53 9.58 -14.94
N LYS A 182 10.72 10.64 -14.84
CA LYS A 182 10.80 11.68 -13.82
C LYS A 182 9.42 11.96 -13.25
N LEU A 183 9.36 12.35 -11.98
CA LEU A 183 8.12 12.86 -11.41
C LEU A 183 7.87 14.27 -11.94
N THR A 184 6.74 14.44 -12.62
CA THR A 184 6.24 15.77 -12.97
C THR A 184 5.78 16.51 -11.73
N LYS A 185 5.81 17.84 -11.81
CA LYS A 185 5.28 18.72 -10.76
C LYS A 185 3.81 18.43 -10.48
N GLU A 186 3.08 18.04 -11.51
CA GLU A 186 1.68 17.64 -11.44
C GLU A 186 1.49 16.42 -10.52
N ILE A 187 2.22 15.32 -10.74
CA ILE A 187 2.15 14.12 -9.89
C ILE A 187 2.45 14.48 -8.43
N TRP A 188 3.51 15.26 -8.18
CA TRP A 188 3.85 15.70 -6.82
C TRP A 188 2.72 16.47 -6.12
N LEU A 189 2.14 17.45 -6.82
CA LEU A 189 1.09 18.30 -6.25
C LEU A 189 -0.20 17.51 -6.01
N TYR A 190 -0.59 16.64 -6.95
CA TYR A 190 -1.75 15.77 -6.75
C TYR A 190 -1.51 14.80 -5.59
N SER A 191 -0.37 14.12 -5.52
CA SER A 191 -0.09 13.20 -4.41
C SER A 191 -0.12 13.88 -3.05
N LEU A 192 0.45 15.09 -2.95
CA LEU A 192 0.45 15.87 -1.71
C LEU A 192 -0.95 16.36 -1.36
N GLY A 193 -1.69 16.92 -2.33
CA GLY A 193 -3.07 17.39 -2.13
C GLY A 193 -4.02 16.27 -1.74
N LEU A 194 -3.97 15.11 -2.41
CA LEU A 194 -4.82 13.96 -2.09
C LEU A 194 -4.47 13.34 -0.73
N ALA A 195 -3.19 13.26 -0.38
CA ALA A 195 -2.77 12.82 0.97
C ALA A 195 -3.28 13.76 2.05
N PHE A 196 -3.23 15.08 1.81
CA PHE A 196 -3.76 16.08 2.72
C PHE A 196 -5.27 15.93 2.90
N VAL A 197 -6.02 15.75 1.80
CA VAL A 197 -7.46 15.46 1.86
C VAL A 197 -7.77 14.22 2.70
N LEU A 198 -6.99 13.14 2.59
CA LEU A 198 -7.20 11.96 3.46
C LEU A 198 -6.85 12.23 4.93
N GLY A 199 -5.82 13.02 5.21
CA GLY A 199 -5.49 13.46 6.56
C GLY A 199 -6.65 14.22 7.21
N GLU A 200 -7.27 15.14 6.47
CA GLU A 200 -8.44 15.90 6.92
C GLU A 200 -9.67 15.02 7.15
N ILE A 201 -9.93 14.06 6.24
CA ILE A 201 -11.02 13.07 6.44
C ILE A 201 -10.78 12.24 7.72
N SER A 202 -9.53 11.87 7.99
CA SER A 202 -9.18 11.18 9.24
C SER A 202 -9.40 12.05 10.47
N LEU A 203 -9.12 13.34 10.38
CA LEU A 203 -9.36 14.27 11.47
C LEU A 203 -10.86 14.36 11.75
N ALA A 204 -11.70 14.46 10.71
CA ALA A 204 -13.15 14.41 10.85
C ALA A 204 -13.63 13.10 11.52
N PHE A 205 -13.11 11.94 11.10
CA PHE A 205 -13.45 10.66 11.73
C PHE A 205 -12.94 10.53 13.18
N SER A 206 -11.93 11.29 13.59
CA SER A 206 -11.45 11.26 14.97
C SER A 206 -12.45 11.86 15.97
N PHE A 207 -13.43 12.66 15.49
CA PHE A 207 -14.54 13.19 16.30
C PHE A 207 -15.81 12.35 16.19
N TRP A 208 -15.82 11.34 15.32
CA TRP A 208 -16.97 10.46 15.12
C TRP A 208 -16.74 9.16 15.90
N PRO A 209 -17.73 8.66 16.69
CA PRO A 209 -17.58 7.41 17.45
C PRO A 209 -17.66 6.15 16.56
N VAL A 210 -16.78 6.05 15.57
CA VAL A 210 -16.66 4.89 14.69
C VAL A 210 -15.70 3.85 15.27
N THR A 211 -15.98 2.57 15.02
CA THR A 211 -15.01 1.51 15.34
C THR A 211 -13.78 1.61 14.43
N VAL A 212 -12.62 1.13 14.90
CA VAL A 212 -11.37 1.12 14.12
C VAL A 212 -11.55 0.42 12.76
N ALA A 213 -12.30 -0.69 12.75
CA ALA A 213 -12.60 -1.42 11.51
C ALA A 213 -13.41 -0.57 10.53
N VAL A 214 -14.50 0.05 10.98
CA VAL A 214 -15.32 0.92 10.13
C VAL A 214 -14.51 2.11 9.64
N GLY A 215 -13.83 2.85 10.52
CA GLY A 215 -13.01 4.01 10.15
C GLY A 215 -11.90 3.68 9.14
N SER A 216 -11.20 2.55 9.31
CA SER A 216 -10.16 2.10 8.37
C SER A 216 -10.71 1.71 7.00
N LEU A 217 -11.88 1.06 6.94
CA LEU A 217 -12.59 0.80 5.69
C LEU A 217 -13.02 2.10 5.03
N SER A 218 -13.57 3.04 5.79
CA SER A 218 -14.01 4.35 5.28
C SER A 218 -12.86 5.14 4.67
N LEU A 219 -11.72 5.23 5.35
CA LEU A 219 -10.51 5.88 4.80
C LEU A 219 -9.96 5.15 3.58
N THR A 220 -10.04 3.82 3.54
CA THR A 220 -9.66 3.03 2.36
C THR A 220 -10.60 3.30 1.19
N THR A 221 -11.91 3.42 1.43
CA THR A 221 -12.88 3.83 0.41
C THR A 221 -12.63 5.26 -0.04
N SER A 222 -12.31 6.18 0.87
CA SER A 222 -11.91 7.53 0.49
C SER A 222 -10.69 7.48 -0.41
N LEU A 223 -9.64 6.74 -0.05
CA LEU A 223 -8.46 6.53 -0.91
C LEU A 223 -8.86 5.97 -2.28
N TYR A 224 -9.69 4.93 -2.33
CA TYR A 224 -10.23 4.37 -3.57
C TYR A 224 -10.86 5.45 -4.45
N ILE A 225 -11.68 6.32 -3.87
CA ILE A 225 -12.36 7.40 -4.59
C ILE A 225 -11.37 8.44 -5.11
N VAL A 226 -10.55 9.03 -4.23
CA VAL A 226 -9.66 10.12 -4.65
C VAL A 226 -8.54 9.62 -5.56
N LEU A 227 -7.91 8.47 -5.27
CA LEU A 227 -6.88 7.89 -6.14
C LEU A 227 -7.48 7.48 -7.48
N GLY A 228 -8.61 6.78 -7.49
CA GLY A 228 -9.26 6.31 -8.71
C GLY A 228 -9.67 7.48 -9.61
N LEU A 229 -10.32 8.51 -9.06
CA LEU A 229 -10.69 9.71 -9.83
C LEU A 229 -9.47 10.44 -10.39
N ALA A 230 -8.39 10.56 -9.61
CA ALA A 230 -7.15 11.18 -10.07
C ALA A 230 -6.46 10.35 -11.18
N GLN A 231 -6.43 9.02 -11.06
CA GLN A 231 -5.91 8.15 -12.12
C GLN A 231 -6.75 8.26 -13.40
N HIS A 232 -8.08 8.32 -13.28
CA HIS A 232 -8.98 8.55 -14.42
C HIS A 232 -8.80 9.93 -15.06
N HIS A 233 -8.53 10.95 -14.25
CA HIS A 233 -8.23 12.30 -14.74
C HIS A 233 -6.92 12.34 -15.53
N LEU A 234 -5.83 11.79 -14.95
CA LEU A 234 -4.52 11.71 -15.61
C LEU A 234 -4.53 10.83 -16.86
N SER A 235 -5.42 9.83 -16.91
CA SER A 235 -5.62 8.98 -18.10
C SER A 235 -6.53 9.62 -19.16
N GLU A 236 -6.97 10.87 -18.99
CA GLU A 236 -7.94 11.57 -19.84
C GLU A 236 -9.27 10.82 -20.04
N ARG A 237 -9.66 10.00 -19.05
CA ARG A 237 -10.84 9.12 -19.08
C ARG A 237 -11.86 9.48 -18.00
N LEU A 238 -11.82 10.71 -17.51
CA LEU A 238 -12.75 11.18 -16.49
C LEU A 238 -14.07 11.58 -17.14
N PHE A 239 -15.00 10.65 -17.21
CA PHE A 239 -16.37 10.90 -17.66
C PHE A 239 -17.29 11.20 -16.47
N ARG A 240 -18.36 11.98 -16.70
CA ARG A 240 -19.40 12.25 -15.69
C ARG A 240 -19.98 10.96 -15.09
N ARG A 241 -20.09 9.91 -15.91
CA ARG A 241 -20.54 8.59 -15.46
C ARG A 241 -19.60 8.00 -14.40
N THR A 242 -18.30 8.01 -14.66
CA THR A 242 -17.28 7.53 -13.71
C THR A 242 -17.34 8.33 -12.41
N LEU A 243 -17.46 9.65 -12.50
CA LEU A 243 -17.62 10.49 -11.32
C LEU A 243 -18.82 10.07 -10.46
N ASN A 244 -19.97 9.84 -11.09
CA ASN A 244 -21.18 9.40 -10.40
C ASN A 244 -21.04 8.01 -9.78
N GLU A 245 -20.34 7.09 -10.43
CA GLU A 245 -20.06 5.75 -9.90
C GLU A 245 -19.22 5.83 -8.62
N TYR A 246 -18.14 6.62 -8.61
CA TYR A 246 -17.31 6.83 -7.42
C TYR A 246 -18.05 7.59 -6.30
N LEU A 247 -18.82 8.62 -6.64
CA LEU A 247 -19.64 9.34 -5.66
C LEU A 247 -20.73 8.44 -5.05
N GLY A 248 -21.34 7.56 -5.85
CA GLY A 248 -22.31 6.58 -5.37
C GLY A 248 -21.72 5.63 -4.33
N VAL A 249 -20.50 5.13 -4.55
CA VAL A 249 -19.77 4.31 -3.57
C VAL A 249 -19.49 5.10 -2.29
N GLY A 250 -19.06 6.37 -2.41
CA GLY A 250 -18.82 7.24 -1.26
C GLY A 250 -20.08 7.47 -0.42
N ILE A 251 -21.20 7.78 -1.05
CA ILE A 251 -22.49 7.96 -0.38
C ILE A 251 -22.94 6.66 0.30
N ALA A 252 -22.81 5.53 -0.38
CA ALA A 252 -23.17 4.23 0.21
C ALA A 252 -22.36 3.94 1.48
N VAL A 253 -21.05 4.19 1.45
CA VAL A 253 -20.19 3.99 2.63
C VAL A 253 -20.54 4.98 3.74
N LEU A 254 -20.83 6.25 3.43
CA LEU A 254 -21.30 7.22 4.43
C LEU A 254 -22.60 6.77 5.12
N ILE A 255 -23.55 6.22 4.35
CA ILE A 255 -24.79 5.66 4.91
C ILE A 255 -24.47 4.49 5.85
N VAL A 256 -23.61 3.56 5.44
CA VAL A 256 -23.21 2.41 6.28
C VAL A 256 -22.55 2.88 7.58
N ILE A 257 -21.64 3.86 7.51
CA ILE A 257 -21.00 4.43 8.71
C ILE A 257 -22.08 5.02 9.63
N PHE A 258 -22.97 5.83 9.09
CA PHE A 258 -24.02 6.48 9.87
C PHE A 258 -24.93 5.47 10.58
N LEU A 259 -25.31 4.39 9.90
CA LEU A 259 -26.17 3.33 10.45
C LEU A 259 -25.45 2.44 11.48
N THR A 260 -24.14 2.25 11.36
CA THR A 260 -23.36 1.40 12.27
C THR A 260 -22.82 2.15 13.49
N THR A 261 -22.84 3.49 13.45
CA THR A 261 -22.40 4.33 14.57
C THR A 261 -23.42 4.30 15.68
N HIS A 262 -22.99 3.91 16.88
CA HIS A 262 -23.78 4.01 18.10
C HIS A 262 -23.38 5.28 18.84
N TRP A 263 -24.30 6.25 18.88
CA TRP A 263 -24.09 7.55 19.55
C TRP A 263 -24.43 7.52 21.05
N GLY A 264 -25.03 6.43 21.52
CA GLY A 264 -25.17 6.11 22.95
C GLY A 264 -24.12 5.07 23.32
N GLY A 265 -23.30 5.38 24.32
CA GLY A 265 -22.26 4.49 24.84
C GLY A 265 -22.78 3.17 25.39
#